data_AF-A0A016UQW1-F1
#
_entry.id   AF-A0A016UQW1-F1
#
_cell.length_a   1.000
_cell.length_b   1.000
_cell.length_c   1.000
_cell.angle_alpha   90.00
_cell.angle_beta   90.00
_cell.angle_gamma   90.00
#
_symmetry.space_group_name_H-M   'P 1'
#
loop_
_entity.id
_entity.type
_entity.pdbx_description
1 polymer ?
#
loop_
_entity_poly.entity_id
_entity_poly.type
_entity_poly.pdbx_seq_one_letter_code
_entity_poly.pdbx_strand_id
1 'polypeptide(L)'
;MDGSFSTDDLTAQNIDSFSTSQSCLYDVVLVFDASGSLEGRFEEQLKVANRLIDVFDVDTGETQIAAIKYAGKGKCRLIFDFK
;
A
#
# COMPACT_ATOMS: atom_id res chain seq x y z
N MET A 1 -49.07 25.83 25.25
CA MET A 1 -49.91 24.82 24.57
C MET A 1 -50.46 25.57 23.39
N ASP A 2 -49.96 25.42 22.18
CA ASP A 2 -49.55 24.24 21.42
C ASP A 2 -48.47 24.64 20.39
N GLY A 3 -47.37 23.89 20.34
CA GLY A 3 -46.32 24.11 19.36
C GLY A 3 -46.59 23.27 18.12
N SER A 4 -46.89 23.91 16.99
CA SER A 4 -46.86 23.27 15.67
C SER A 4 -45.47 23.45 15.07
N PHE A 5 -44.61 22.45 15.28
CA PHE A 5 -43.38 22.30 14.51
C PHE A 5 -43.77 21.58 13.20
N SER A 6 -43.50 22.21 12.06
CA SER A 6 -43.88 21.72 10.73
C SER A 6 -43.26 20.35 10.45
N THR A 7 -44.05 19.41 9.96
CA THR A 7 -43.71 17.99 9.76
C THR A 7 -42.89 17.70 8.49
N ASP A 8 -42.08 18.66 8.02
CA ASP A 8 -41.35 18.52 6.74
C ASP A 8 -39.85 18.31 6.90
N ASP A 9 -39.36 18.00 8.10
CA ASP A 9 -37.94 17.75 8.33
C ASP A 9 -37.73 16.46 9.09
N LEU A 10 -36.81 15.62 8.60
CA LEU A 10 -36.41 14.30 9.09
C LEU A 10 -37.25 13.10 8.58
N THR A 11 -37.40 13.00 7.26
CA THR A 11 -37.58 11.68 6.63
C THR A 11 -36.21 11.02 6.41
N ALA A 12 -36.03 9.87 7.06
CA ALA A 12 -35.04 8.84 6.76
C ALA A 12 -33.56 9.29 6.67
N GLN A 13 -32.92 9.54 7.81
CA GLN A 13 -31.47 9.31 7.97
C GLN A 13 -31.23 7.78 8.11
N ASN A 14 -31.62 7.03 7.08
CA ASN A 14 -31.07 5.73 6.75
C ASN A 14 -30.10 6.04 5.62
N ILE A 15 -28.80 5.90 5.84
CA ILE A 15 -28.03 4.76 5.37
C ILE A 15 -26.66 4.91 6.06
N ASP A 16 -26.10 3.79 6.49
CA ASP A 16 -24.70 3.58 6.89
C ASP A 16 -23.68 4.24 5.93
N SER A 17 -23.56 5.56 5.94
CA SER A 17 -22.55 6.30 5.19
C SER A 17 -21.33 6.55 6.05
N PHE A 18 -20.90 5.52 6.79
CA PHE A 18 -19.47 5.37 7.01
C PHE A 18 -18.94 4.73 5.73
N SER A 19 -18.40 5.55 4.83
CA SER A 19 -17.68 5.06 3.65
C SER A 19 -16.44 4.29 4.14
N THR A 20 -16.60 3.01 4.44
CA THR A 20 -15.51 2.05 4.55
C THR A 20 -14.94 1.83 3.16
N SER A 21 -14.01 2.67 2.72
CA SER A 21 -13.01 2.37 1.69
C SER A 21 -12.32 3.66 1.23
N GLN A 22 -11.57 4.30 2.12
CA GLN A 22 -10.37 4.98 1.63
C GLN A 22 -9.26 3.91 1.64
N SER A 23 -9.28 3.00 0.66
CA SER A 23 -8.07 2.22 0.38
C SER A 23 -7.06 3.22 -0.15
N CYS A 24 -6.09 3.58 0.71
CA CYS A 24 -4.98 4.40 0.25
C CYS A 24 -4.15 3.54 -0.69
N LEU A 25 -4.10 3.94 -1.95
CA LEU A 25 -3.25 3.33 -2.95
C LEU A 25 -1.79 3.71 -2.63
N TYR A 26 -0.93 2.71 -2.52
CA TYR A 26 0.49 2.91 -2.23
C TYR A 26 1.34 2.47 -3.41
N ASP A 27 2.34 3.28 -3.75
CA ASP A 27 3.42 2.87 -4.63
C ASP A 27 4.65 2.60 -3.77
N VAL A 28 5.11 1.35 -3.74
CA VAL A 28 6.21 0.89 -2.89
C VAL A 28 7.38 0.46 -3.74
N VAL A 29 8.54 1.12 -3.56
CA VAL A 29 9.80 0.70 -4.20
C VAL A 29 10.70 0.01 -3.18
N LEU A 30 10.95 -1.28 -3.38
CA LEU A 30 11.89 -2.05 -2.58
C LEU A 30 13.30 -1.93 -3.15
N VAL A 31 14.21 -1.30 -2.40
CA VAL A 31 15.61 -1.11 -2.80
C VAL A 31 16.50 -2.08 -2.03
N PHE A 32 17.04 -3.07 -2.73
CA PHE A 32 17.90 -4.10 -2.16
C PHE A 32 19.39 -3.76 -2.32
N ASP A 33 20.12 -3.84 -1.21
CA ASP A 33 21.58 -3.79 -1.22
C ASP A 33 22.14 -5.21 -1.43
N ALA A 34 22.77 -5.40 -2.58
CA ALA A 34 23.48 -6.61 -2.96
C ALA A 34 24.99 -6.36 -3.14
N SER A 35 25.54 -5.40 -2.39
CA SER A 35 26.99 -5.23 -2.26
C SER A 35 27.64 -6.48 -1.65
N GLY A 36 28.92 -6.71 -1.99
CA GLY A 36 29.65 -7.90 -1.55
C GLY A 36 29.78 -8.03 -0.02
N SER A 37 29.64 -6.95 0.73
CA SER A 37 29.63 -6.96 2.22
C SER A 37 28.42 -7.64 2.83
N LEU A 38 27.38 -7.93 2.03
CA LEU A 38 26.13 -8.56 2.49
C LEU A 38 25.98 -10.00 1.99
N GLU A 39 27.08 -10.61 1.54
CA GLU A 39 27.11 -12.02 1.17
C GLU A 39 26.64 -12.89 2.36
N GLY A 40 25.58 -13.67 2.14
CA GLY A 40 24.90 -14.46 3.18
C GLY A 40 23.73 -13.77 3.91
N ARG A 41 23.56 -12.44 3.82
CA ARG A 41 22.43 -11.70 4.44
C ARG A 41 21.36 -11.26 3.45
N PHE A 42 21.65 -11.36 2.15
CA PHE A 42 20.68 -11.01 1.10
C PHE A 42 19.39 -11.84 1.19
N GLU A 43 19.49 -13.13 1.55
CA GLU A 43 18.32 -13.98 1.75
C GLU A 43 17.41 -13.50 2.89
N GLU A 44 17.98 -12.93 3.95
CA GLU A 44 17.20 -12.36 5.06
C GLU A 44 16.44 -11.11 4.61
N GLN A 45 17.06 -10.26 3.77
CA GLN A 45 16.37 -9.10 3.18
C GLN A 45 15.18 -9.54 2.32
N LEU A 46 15.33 -10.60 1.53
CA LEU A 46 14.22 -11.16 0.74
C LEU A 46 13.10 -11.69 1.63
N LYS A 47 13.42 -12.36 2.75
CA LYS A 47 12.42 -12.84 3.71
C LYS A 47 11.63 -11.68 4.34
N VAL A 48 12.29 -10.58 4.67
CA VAL A 48 11.63 -9.37 5.20
C VAL A 48 10.75 -8.73 4.13
N ALA A 49 11.26 -8.58 2.91
CA ALA A 49 10.49 -8.04 1.80
C ALA A 49 9.22 -8.85 1.52
N ASN A 50 9.31 -10.18 1.49
CA ASN A 50 8.14 -11.04 1.29
C ASN A 50 7.09 -10.83 2.39
N ARG A 51 7.51 -10.79 3.67
CA ARG A 51 6.58 -10.50 4.77
C ARG A 51 5.93 -9.13 4.69
N LEU A 52 6.62 -8.14 4.10
CA LEU A 52 6.08 -6.81 3.88
C LEU A 52 5.03 -6.83 2.77
N ILE A 53 5.31 -7.54 1.68
CA ILE A 53 4.40 -7.74 0.55
C ILE A 53 3.13 -8.44 1.02
N ASP A 54 3.24 -9.45 1.90
CA ASP A 54 2.08 -10.17 2.46
C ASP A 54 1.11 -9.28 3.27
N VAL A 55 1.54 -8.09 3.69
CA VAL A 55 0.69 -7.11 4.40
C VAL A 55 -0.04 -6.18 3.44
N PHE A 56 0.47 -6.02 2.22
CA PHE A 56 -0.14 -5.16 1.22
C PHE A 56 -1.20 -5.92 0.41
N ASP A 57 -2.28 -5.22 0.08
CA ASP A 57 -3.23 -5.68 -0.92
C ASP A 57 -2.67 -5.31 -2.31
N VAL A 58 -2.03 -6.28 -2.96
CA VAL A 58 -1.30 -6.09 -4.23
C VAL A 58 -2.16 -6.56 -5.39
N ASP A 59 -2.82 -5.61 -6.06
CA ASP A 59 -3.61 -5.85 -7.27
C ASP A 59 -3.57 -4.64 -8.24
N THR A 60 -4.00 -4.86 -9.47
CA THR A 60 -4.28 -3.83 -10.47
C THR A 60 -5.36 -2.86 -9.97
N GLY A 61 -4.95 -1.71 -9.45
CA GLY A 61 -5.82 -0.70 -8.86
C GLY A 61 -5.67 -0.54 -7.35
N GLU A 62 -4.80 -1.33 -6.71
CA GLU A 62 -4.48 -1.27 -5.27
C GLU A 62 -2.97 -0.91 -5.07
N THR A 63 -2.25 -1.57 -4.15
CA THR A 63 -0.83 -1.29 -3.92
C THR A 63 0.03 -1.79 -5.06
N GLN A 64 0.87 -0.92 -5.62
CA GLN A 64 1.86 -1.29 -6.64
C GLN A 64 3.25 -1.42 -6.02
N ILE A 65 4.01 -2.39 -6.51
CA ILE A 65 5.35 -2.68 -6.03
C ILE A 65 6.32 -2.65 -7.20
N ALA A 66 7.48 -2.02 -6.98
CA ALA A 66 8.65 -2.12 -7.84
C ALA A 66 9.86 -2.56 -7.00
N ALA A 67 10.87 -3.14 -7.65
CA ALA A 67 12.10 -3.51 -6.97
C ALA A 67 13.36 -3.16 -7.75
N ILE A 68 14.34 -2.62 -7.03
CA ILE A 68 15.64 -2.23 -7.53
C ILE A 68 16.71 -2.94 -6.70
N LYS A 69 17.78 -3.39 -7.36
CA LYS A 69 18.97 -3.91 -6.70
C LYS A 69 20.18 -3.06 -7.02
N TYR A 70 20.99 -2.74 -6.02
CA TYR A 70 22.26 -2.06 -6.24
C TYR A 70 23.42 -2.81 -5.55
N ALA A 71 24.64 -2.64 -6.06
CA ALA A 71 25.84 -3.24 -5.47
C ALA A 71 27.08 -2.30 -5.48
N GLY A 72 26.92 -1.06 -5.94
CA GLY A 72 27.98 -0.08 -6.09
C GLY A 72 27.79 0.82 -7.33
N LYS A 73 28.73 1.73 -7.57
CA LYS A 73 28.67 2.69 -8.68
C LYS A 73 28.51 1.95 -10.02
N GLY A 74 27.48 2.32 -10.79
CA GLY A 74 27.16 1.70 -12.08
C GLY A 74 26.58 0.29 -12.00
N LYS A 75 26.37 -0.26 -10.81
CA LYS A 75 25.81 -1.59 -10.57
C LYS A 75 24.42 -1.49 -9.96
N CYS A 76 23.53 -0.76 -10.63
CA CYS A 76 22.10 -0.67 -10.29
C CYS A 76 21.31 -1.43 -11.36
N ARG A 77 20.36 -2.27 -10.95
CA ARG A 77 19.50 -3.05 -11.83
C ARG A 77 18.06 -2.97 -11.33
N LEU A 78 17.16 -2.51 -12.20
CA LEU A 78 15.73 -2.66 -12.02
C LEU A 78 15.38 -4.14 -12.16
N ILE A 79 14.77 -4.72 -11.13
CA ILE A 79 14.33 -6.12 -11.13
C ILE A 79 12.94 -6.21 -11.75
N PHE A 80 12.01 -5.36 -11.29
CA PHE A 80 10.69 -5.19 -11.87
C PHE A 80 10.17 -3.79 -11.55
N ASP A 81 9.37 -3.24 -12.47
CA ASP A 81 8.78 -1.91 -12.38
C ASP A 81 7.28 -2.00 -12.02
N PHE A 82 6.69 -0.85 -11.75
CA PHE A 82 5.24 -0.70 -11.69
C PHE A 82 4.58 -1.15 -13.00
N LYS A 83 3.31 -1.58 -12.93
CA LYS A 83 2.58 -2.14 -14.07
C LYS A 83 1.55 -1.16 -14.62
#